data_AF-A0A256YIG0-F1
#
_entry.id   AF-A0A256YIG0-F1
#
_cell.length_a   1.000
_cell.length_b   1.000
_cell.length_c   1.000
_cell.angle_alpha   90.00
_cell.angle_beta   90.00
_cell.angle_gamma   90.00
#
_symmetry.space_group_name_H-M   'P 1'
#
loop_
_entity.id
_entity.type
_entity.pdbx_description
1 polymer ?
#
loop_
_entity_poly.entity_id
_entity_poly.type
_entity_poly.pdbx_seq_one_letter_code
_entity_poly.pdbx_strand_id
1 'polypeptide(L)' 'MDEKETNAVYVGDSIDDVAASKNAGFFSIGCLSAVSEDEEKKRLRREFERLECDLILEDANEILRIVG' A
#
# COMPACT_ATOMS: atom_id res chain seq x y z
N MET A 1 21.59 2.12 -15.19
CA MET A 1 20.57 3.10 -14.78
C MET A 1 20.58 3.03 -13.28
N ASP A 2 21.07 4.08 -12.60
CA ASP A 2 20.94 4.14 -11.15
C ASP A 2 19.46 4.23 -10.83
N GLU A 3 18.88 3.15 -10.31
CA GLU A 3 17.53 3.16 -9.76
C GLU A 3 17.56 4.20 -8.63
N LYS A 4 16.79 5.27 -8.78
CA LYS A 4 16.57 6.20 -7.67
C LYS A 4 15.74 5.46 -6.64
N GLU A 5 16.40 4.74 -5.73
CA GLU A 5 15.77 4.33 -4.48
C GLU A 5 15.34 5.60 -3.76
N THR A 6 14.03 5.85 -3.79
CA THR A 6 13.47 6.96 -3.03
C THR A 6 13.33 6.47 -1.59
N ASN A 7 13.83 7.23 -0.61
CA ASN A 7 13.54 6.97 0.80
C ASN A 7 12.11 7.44 1.16
N ALA A 8 11.16 7.26 0.25
CA ALA A 8 9.80 7.75 0.39
C ALA A 8 8.82 6.57 0.42
N VAL A 9 7.83 6.71 1.29
CA VAL A 9 6.77 5.72 1.50
C VAL A 9 5.46 6.31 1.01
N TYR A 10 4.75 5.57 0.17
CA TYR A 10 3.36 5.87 -0.16
C TYR A 10 2.44 5.03 0.72
N VAL A 11 1.39 5.65 1.26
CA VAL A 11 0.37 4.98 2.08
C VAL A 11 -1.01 5.40 1.59
N GLY A 12 -1.85 4.44 1.20
CA GLY A 12 -3.23 4.73 0.80
C GLY A 12 -4.05 3.50 0.43
N ASP A 13 -5.32 3.74 0.09
CA ASP A 13 -6.34 2.73 -0.25
C ASP A 13 -6.65 2.65 -1.76
N SER A 14 -6.09 3.57 -2.54
CA SER A 14 -6.26 3.64 -4.00
C SER A 14 -5.30 2.72 -4.75
N ILE A 15 -5.86 1.83 -5.58
CA ILE A 15 -5.12 0.89 -6.44
C ILE A 15 -4.23 1.64 -7.43
N ASP A 16 -4.76 2.69 -8.05
CA ASP A 16 -4.05 3.47 -9.07
C ASP A 16 -2.84 4.19 -8.47
N ASP A 17 -2.99 4.73 -7.26
CA ASP A 17 -1.91 5.44 -6.57
C ASP A 17 -0.83 4.47 -6.05
N VAL A 18 -1.22 3.28 -5.58
CA VAL A 18 -0.26 2.21 -5.24
C VAL A 18 0.56 1.84 -6.48
N ALA A 19 -0.09 1.59 -7.62
CA ALA A 19 0.61 1.28 -8.87
C ALA A 19 1.55 2.41 -9.31
N ALA A 20 1.10 3.67 -9.23
CA ALA A 20 1.93 4.83 -9.55
C ALA A 20 3.15 4.96 -8.62
N SER A 21 2.95 4.75 -7.32
CA SER A 21 4.03 4.83 -6.32
C SER A 21 5.12 3.80 -6.57
N LYS A 22 4.74 2.57 -6.92
CA LYS A 22 5.69 1.51 -7.30
C LYS A 22 6.49 1.87 -8.54
N ASN A 23 5.81 2.36 -9.58
CA ASN A 23 6.48 2.82 -10.81
C ASN A 23 7.45 3.98 -10.55
N ALA A 24 7.23 4.74 -9.48
CA ALA A 24 8.08 5.84 -9.06
C ALA A 24 9.22 5.43 -8.09
N GLY A 25 9.32 4.15 -7.71
CA GLY A 25 10.36 3.65 -6.81
C GLY A 25 10.12 3.97 -5.33
N PHE A 26 8.86 4.11 -4.92
CA PHE A 26 8.46 4.28 -3.52
C PHE A 26 8.26 2.92 -2.86
N PHE A 27 8.41 2.86 -1.55
CA PHE A 27 7.88 1.75 -0.75
C PHE A 27 6.37 1.94 -0.62
N SER A 28 5.58 1.00 -1.13
CA SER A 28 4.13 1.10 -1.23
C SER A 28 3.42 0.36 -0.09
N ILE A 29 2.49 1.04 0.60
CA ILE A 29 1.67 0.48 1.67
C ILE A 29 0.19 0.64 1.32
N GLY A 30 -0.48 -0.48 1.07
CA GLY A 30 -1.92 -0.54 0.86
C GLY A 30 -2.67 -0.59 2.20
N CYS A 31 -3.67 0.26 2.38
CA CYS A 31 -4.45 0.34 3.62
C CYS A 31 -5.90 -0.07 3.39
N LEU A 32 -6.39 -1.04 4.16
CA LEU A 32 -7.76 -1.56 4.04
C LEU A 32 -8.74 -0.87 4.99
N SER A 33 -8.28 0.07 5.83
CA SER A 33 -9.08 0.67 6.90
C SER A 33 -10.21 1.57 6.39
N ALA A 34 -10.12 2.05 5.15
CA ALA A 34 -11.17 2.86 4.52
C ALA A 34 -12.40 2.04 4.10
N VAL A 35 -12.25 0.72 3.98
CA VAL A 35 -13.31 -0.19 3.53
C VAL A 35 -13.95 -0.85 4.74
N SER A 36 -15.27 -0.77 4.88
CA SER A 36 -16.00 -1.38 6.01
C SER A 36 -16.52 -2.78 5.72
N GLU A 37 -16.69 -3.14 4.46
CA GLU A 37 -17.27 -4.44 4.06
C GLU A 37 -16.20 -5.52 3.85
N ASP A 38 -16.39 -6.68 4.48
CA ASP A 38 -15.40 -7.77 4.44
C ASP A 38 -15.11 -8.29 3.03
N GLU A 39 -16.13 -8.38 2.16
CA GLU A 39 -15.93 -8.84 0.78
C GLU A 39 -15.17 -7.81 -0.06
N GLU A 40 -15.44 -6.53 0.16
CA GLU A 40 -14.73 -5.44 -0.51
C GLU A 40 -13.27 -5.35 -0.02
N LYS A 41 -13.02 -5.52 1.29
CA LYS A 41 -11.66 -5.65 1.84
C LYS A 41 -10.88 -6.80 1.21
N LYS A 42 -11.50 -7.99 1.11
CA LYS A 42 -10.88 -9.15 0.45
C LYS A 42 -10.55 -8.87 -1.00
N ARG A 43 -11.43 -8.18 -1.72
CA ARG A 43 -11.19 -7.79 -3.11
C ARG A 43 -10.02 -6.80 -3.21
N LEU A 44 -10.02 -5.74 -2.41
CA LEU A 44 -8.95 -4.75 -2.41
C LEU A 44 -7.60 -5.36 -2.04
N ARG A 45 -7.57 -6.25 -1.02
CA ARG A 45 -6.38 -7.02 -0.64
C ARG A 45 -5.80 -7.81 -1.82
N ARG A 46 -6.63 -8.54 -2.57
CA ARG A 46 -6.18 -9.30 -3.75
C ARG A 46 -5.61 -8.39 -4.85
N GLU A 47 -6.18 -7.21 -5.03
CA GLU A 47 -5.66 -6.23 -6.00
C GLU A 47 -4.29 -5.68 -5.57
N PHE A 48 -4.11 -5.35 -4.29
CA PHE A 48 -2.81 -4.96 -3.74
C PHE A 48 -1.77 -6.08 -3.82
N GLU A 49 -2.14 -7.33 -3.53
CA GLU A 49 -1.28 -8.50 -3.71
C GLU A 49 -0.88 -8.69 -5.17
N ARG A 50 -1.81 -8.51 -6.12
CA ARG A 50 -1.52 -8.59 -7.57
C ARG A 50 -0.57 -7.50 -8.05
N LEU A 51 -0.61 -6.31 -7.43
CA LEU A 51 0.33 -5.22 -7.68
C LEU A 51 1.67 -5.42 -6.96
N GLU A 52 1.83 -6.51 -6.20
CA GLU A 52 3.00 -6.78 -5.35
C GLU A 52 3.27 -5.62 -4.38
N CYS A 53 2.21 -5.03 -3.80
CA CYS A 53 2.35 -3.97 -2.80
C CYS A 53 3.25 -4.45 -1.65
N ASP A 54 4.20 -3.60 -1.22
CA ASP A 54 5.27 -4.02 -0.31
C ASP A 54 4.74 -4.38 1.08
N LEU A 55 3.68 -3.70 1.51
CA LEU A 55 2.96 -3.99 2.75
C LEU A 55 1.46 -3.73 2.61
N ILE A 56 0.64 -4.55 3.25
CA ILE A 56 -0.80 -4.36 3.34
C ILE A 56 -1.20 -4.30 4.81
N LEU A 57 -1.91 -3.25 5.19
CA LEU A 57 -2.37 -3.00 6.56
C LEU A 57 -3.88 -3.17 6.66
N GLU A 58 -4.34 -3.86 7.70
CA GLU A 58 -5.77 -3.96 8.01
C GLU A 58 -6.28 -2.65 8.65
N ASP A 59 -5.43 -2.03 9.47
CA ASP A 59 -5.69 -0.77 10.15
C ASP A 59 -4.53 0.23 9.96
N ALA A 60 -4.86 1.49 9.64
CA ALA A 60 -3.86 2.55 9.49
C ALA A 60 -3.02 2.80 10.76
N ASN A 61 -3.55 2.47 11.94
CA ASN A 61 -2.83 2.57 13.21
C ASN A 61 -1.64 1.60 13.30
N GLU A 62 -1.61 0.54 12.50
CA GLU A 62 -0.46 -0.37 12.43
C GLU A 62 0.81 0.34 11.95
N ILE A 63 0.68 1.42 11.18
CA ILE A 63 1.80 2.26 10.73
C ILE A 63 2.61 2.75 11.91
N LEU A 64 1.95 3.18 12.99
CA LEU A 64 2.62 3.72 14.18
C LEU A 64 3.56 2.71 14.85
N ARG A 65 3.37 1.41 14.62
CA ARG A 65 4.26 0.35 15.13
C ARG A 65 5.47 0.09 14.24
N ILE A 66 5.42 0.57 13.00
CA ILE A 66 6.45 0.38 11.97
C ILE A 66 7.41 1.57 11.95
N VAL A 67 6.89 2.78 12.11
CA VAL A 67 7.70 4.02 12.16
C VAL A 67 8.09 4.46 13.58
N GLY A 68 7.52 3.82 14.61
CA GLY A 68 7.73 4.14 16.02
C GLY A 68 8.92 3.45 16.66
#